data_AF-A0A497KQY9-F1
#
_entry.id   AF-A0A497KQY9-F1
#
_cell.length_a   1.000
_cell.length_b   1.000
_cell.length_c   1.000
_cell.angle_alpha   90.00
_cell.angle_beta   90.00
_cell.angle_gamma   90.00
#
_symmetry.space_group_name_H-M   'P 1'
#
loop_
_entity.id
_entity.type
_entity.pdbx_description
1 polymer ?
#
loop_
_entity_poly.entity_id
_entity_poly.type
_entity_poly.pdbx_seq_one_letter_code
_entity_poly.pdbx_strand_id
1 'polypeptide(L)'
;RLSPDLPADTILIKEIRDYAEKILKKTETSIASKHHIEVDGLLIPVDPPPIRVISEVTEAHLLSEDELIRTVRRRIEEGADILGLGFQAGVANPEKVKNFVKLIKREFDFPLVLDSIIPSEIVAGVEAGADMVMSLEAGNIRKVADKIQRIPAVVIPYDSRRGFFARNVEDKLRLLEMNIKTAFEHNIKNLIADPVLEPINLSGSTGTFQSLMAYWMFKRERPEIPLLMGLCNVAELIDADSIGVNALLTMLAAEIEASLVLVVEKSVKTMGSTAEAKIAAQMATIAWEKGIPPKDLGLNLLIFKDKRKVETRLNLNGAVIVEADEKNGEYPRDSVGFFTIKVNHKDGRIEVLYSGVKGKILIRGRRASSIYKEILRRRLLSELSHALYLGVELGKAEDALRTGKSYVQEESLFEQTRPIDISK
;
A
#
# COMPACT_ATOMS: atom_id res chain seq x y z
N ARG A 1 -33.96 -2.80 -13.08
CA ARG A 1 -34.39 -3.23 -14.44
C ARG A 1 -33.46 -4.36 -14.87
N LEU A 2 -33.92 -5.39 -15.56
CA LEU A 2 -33.06 -6.46 -16.08
C LEU A 2 -32.99 -6.38 -17.61
N SER A 3 -31.85 -6.77 -18.18
CA SER A 3 -31.60 -6.83 -19.62
C SER A 3 -31.47 -8.29 -20.06
N PRO A 4 -31.94 -8.69 -21.26
CA PRO A 4 -31.68 -10.02 -21.79
C PRO A 4 -30.19 -10.20 -22.20
N ASP A 5 -29.50 -9.11 -22.56
CA ASP A 5 -28.16 -9.16 -23.16
C ASP A 5 -27.00 -8.97 -22.15
N LEU A 6 -27.31 -8.70 -20.87
CA LEU A 6 -26.34 -8.36 -19.84
C LEU A 6 -26.66 -9.13 -18.54
N PRO A 7 -25.72 -9.90 -17.96
CA PRO A 7 -25.96 -10.64 -16.73
C PRO A 7 -26.44 -9.74 -15.59
N ALA A 8 -27.46 -10.20 -14.86
CA ALA A 8 -28.08 -9.44 -13.76
C ALA A 8 -27.05 -9.01 -12.69
N ASP A 9 -26.08 -9.88 -12.37
CA ASP A 9 -24.98 -9.58 -11.46
C ASP A 9 -24.13 -8.38 -11.90
N THR A 10 -23.89 -8.19 -13.20
CA THR A 10 -23.12 -7.04 -13.72
C THR A 10 -23.87 -5.72 -13.49
N ILE A 11 -25.20 -5.75 -13.52
CA ILE A 11 -26.04 -4.60 -13.18
C ILE A 11 -25.98 -4.33 -11.67
N LEU A 12 -26.17 -5.36 -10.83
CA LEU A 12 -26.07 -5.24 -9.38
C LEU A 12 -24.70 -4.72 -8.90
N ILE A 13 -23.60 -5.23 -9.45
CA ILE A 13 -22.24 -4.80 -9.07
C ILE A 13 -22.07 -3.29 -9.27
N LYS A 14 -22.63 -2.73 -10.34
CA LYS A 14 -22.64 -1.28 -10.56
C LYS A 14 -23.54 -0.57 -9.55
N GLU A 15 -24.79 -1.01 -9.38
CA GLU A 15 -25.74 -0.37 -8.45
C GLU A 15 -25.23 -0.35 -7.00
N ILE A 16 -24.53 -1.39 -6.55
CA ILE A 16 -23.92 -1.44 -5.21
C ILE A 16 -22.73 -0.46 -5.10
N ARG A 17 -21.96 -0.26 -6.16
CA ARG A 17 -20.79 0.65 -6.18
C ARG A 17 -21.21 2.12 -6.27
N ASP A 18 -22.19 2.42 -7.12
CA ASP A 18 -22.91 3.70 -7.19
C ASP A 18 -23.65 4.04 -5.85
N TYR A 19 -23.77 3.09 -4.93
CA TYR A 19 -24.30 3.27 -3.56
C TYR A 19 -23.17 3.43 -2.51
N ALA A 20 -22.09 2.65 -2.63
CA ALA A 20 -20.87 2.79 -1.83
C ALA A 20 -20.28 4.21 -1.93
N GLU A 21 -20.16 4.75 -3.15
CA GLU A 21 -19.69 6.11 -3.43
C GLU A 21 -20.50 7.18 -2.66
N LYS A 22 -21.82 6.99 -2.56
CA LYS A 22 -22.72 7.92 -1.85
C LYS A 22 -22.53 7.88 -0.34
N ILE A 23 -22.26 6.70 0.23
CA ILE A 23 -21.94 6.57 1.66
C ILE A 23 -20.62 7.27 1.97
N LEU A 24 -19.58 7.02 1.17
CA LEU A 24 -18.27 7.66 1.37
C LEU A 24 -18.39 9.19 1.33
N LYS A 25 -19.07 9.75 0.31
CA LYS A 25 -19.29 11.21 0.19
C LYS A 25 -20.14 11.80 1.33
N LYS A 26 -21.17 11.09 1.80
CA LYS A 26 -21.97 11.49 2.97
C LYS A 26 -21.10 11.54 4.24
N THR A 27 -20.30 10.50 4.48
CA THR A 27 -19.45 10.38 5.67
C THR A 27 -18.37 11.47 5.67
N GLU A 28 -17.70 11.68 4.54
CA GLU A 28 -16.71 12.73 4.31
C GLU A 28 -17.29 14.13 4.63
N THR A 29 -18.47 14.44 4.10
CA THR A 29 -19.17 15.72 4.37
C THR A 29 -19.52 15.89 5.86
N SER A 30 -19.71 14.80 6.61
CA SER A 30 -20.09 14.87 8.03
C SER A 30 -18.94 15.26 8.98
N ILE A 31 -17.67 15.10 8.57
CA ILE A 31 -16.50 15.28 9.45
C ILE A 31 -16.44 16.71 10.01
N ALA A 32 -16.76 17.71 9.18
CA ALA A 32 -16.78 19.13 9.56
C ALA A 32 -17.79 19.46 10.67
N SER A 33 -18.74 18.56 10.97
CA SER A 33 -19.70 18.69 12.08
C SER A 33 -19.30 17.92 13.36
N LYS A 34 -18.22 17.14 13.32
CA LYS A 34 -17.67 16.36 14.44
C LYS A 34 -16.37 16.99 14.96
N HIS A 35 -15.81 16.46 16.05
CA HIS A 35 -14.45 16.82 16.47
C HIS A 35 -13.40 16.23 15.51
N HIS A 36 -12.47 17.05 15.05
CA HIS A 36 -11.45 16.72 14.07
C HIS A 36 -10.19 17.57 14.25
N ILE A 37 -9.08 17.11 13.68
CA ILE A 37 -7.86 17.88 13.46
C ILE A 37 -7.76 18.20 11.96
N GLU A 38 -7.25 19.38 11.61
CA GLU A 38 -7.01 19.79 10.22
C GLU A 38 -5.51 19.69 9.88
N VAL A 39 -5.18 19.12 8.70
CA VAL A 39 -3.85 19.13 8.09
C VAL A 39 -4.01 19.59 6.63
N ASP A 40 -3.59 20.80 6.31
CA ASP A 40 -3.67 21.40 4.96
C ASP A 40 -5.06 21.23 4.31
N GLY A 41 -6.11 21.66 5.03
CA GLY A 41 -7.52 21.50 4.62
C GLY A 41 -8.12 20.09 4.75
N LEU A 42 -7.30 19.04 4.90
CA LEU A 42 -7.79 17.68 5.15
C LEU A 42 -8.25 17.53 6.60
N LEU A 43 -9.51 17.11 6.79
CA LEU A 43 -10.05 16.84 8.12
C LEU A 43 -9.79 15.39 8.55
N ILE A 44 -9.13 15.22 9.69
CA ILE A 44 -8.87 13.94 10.37
C ILE A 44 -9.88 13.81 11.52
N PRO A 45 -10.88 12.92 11.43
CA PRO A 45 -11.87 12.76 12.51
C PRO A 45 -11.22 12.17 13.76
N VAL A 46 -11.56 12.68 14.94
CA VAL A 46 -11.15 12.06 16.22
C VAL A 46 -11.87 10.72 16.43
N ASP A 47 -13.12 10.64 15.94
CA ASP A 47 -13.95 9.44 15.93
C ASP A 47 -14.24 9.03 14.47
N PRO A 48 -13.44 8.12 13.87
CA PRO A 48 -13.67 7.59 12.52
C PRO A 48 -15.01 6.84 12.43
N PRO A 49 -15.54 6.56 11.22
CA PRO A 49 -14.95 6.76 9.90
C PRO A 49 -15.02 8.21 9.37
N PRO A 50 -14.23 8.52 8.31
CA PRO A 50 -13.27 7.65 7.63
C PRO A 50 -11.94 7.52 8.39
N ILE A 51 -11.21 6.44 8.11
CA ILE A 51 -9.78 6.32 8.45
C ILE A 51 -8.98 6.97 7.31
N ARG A 52 -8.00 7.81 7.66
CA ARG A 52 -7.07 8.45 6.72
C ARG A 52 -5.82 7.60 6.51
N VAL A 53 -5.33 7.51 5.28
CA VAL A 53 -4.12 6.76 4.93
C VAL A 53 -2.95 7.71 4.73
N ILE A 54 -1.92 7.58 5.57
CA ILE A 54 -0.60 8.17 5.31
C ILE A 54 0.22 7.17 4.51
N SER A 55 0.71 7.57 3.33
CA SER A 55 1.65 6.76 2.54
C SER A 55 3.04 7.38 2.56
N GLU A 56 3.98 6.70 3.21
CA GLU A 56 5.33 7.19 3.43
C GLU A 56 6.29 6.75 2.32
N VAL A 57 7.09 7.70 1.83
CA VAL A 57 8.30 7.43 1.06
C VAL A 57 9.47 7.31 2.04
N THR A 58 9.69 6.08 2.53
CA THR A 58 10.83 5.73 3.38
C THR A 58 12.16 6.01 2.68
N GLU A 59 13.18 6.40 3.45
CA GLU A 59 14.56 6.57 2.97
C GLU A 59 14.70 7.56 1.79
N ALA A 60 13.83 8.58 1.75
CA ALA A 60 13.73 9.55 0.66
C ALA A 60 15.08 10.23 0.30
N HIS A 61 16.00 10.33 1.25
CA HIS A 61 17.36 10.82 1.05
C HIS A 61 18.14 10.09 -0.07
N LEU A 62 17.84 8.81 -0.33
CA LEU A 62 18.46 7.98 -1.38
C LEU A 62 17.93 8.28 -2.80
N LEU A 63 16.77 8.95 -2.92
CA LEU A 63 16.12 9.18 -4.21
C LEU A 63 16.69 10.42 -4.92
N SER A 64 16.72 10.34 -6.26
CA SER A 64 16.76 11.52 -7.12
C SER A 64 15.41 12.26 -7.12
N GLU A 65 15.42 13.53 -7.51
CA GLU A 65 14.20 14.36 -7.55
C GLU A 65 13.14 13.77 -8.50
N ASP A 66 13.55 13.26 -9.67
CA ASP A 66 12.68 12.56 -10.62
C ASP A 66 12.10 11.26 -10.05
N GLU A 67 12.83 10.54 -9.19
CA GLU A 67 12.33 9.31 -8.55
C GLU A 67 11.37 9.64 -7.41
N LEU A 68 11.64 10.70 -6.62
CA LEU A 68 10.71 11.21 -5.62
C LEU A 68 9.39 11.66 -6.26
N ILE A 69 9.43 12.53 -7.27
CA ILE A 69 8.23 13.05 -7.95
C ILE A 69 7.39 11.91 -8.57
N ARG A 70 8.03 10.88 -9.14
CA ARG A 70 7.32 9.70 -9.67
C ARG A 70 6.69 8.85 -8.56
N THR A 71 7.39 8.67 -7.43
CA THR A 71 6.89 7.87 -6.30
C THR A 71 5.72 8.58 -5.59
N VAL A 72 5.86 9.89 -5.34
CA VAL A 72 4.83 10.75 -4.75
C VAL A 72 3.58 10.79 -5.61
N ARG A 73 3.71 10.99 -6.93
CA ARG A 73 2.57 10.95 -7.86
C ARG A 73 1.85 9.60 -7.78
N ARG A 74 2.60 8.49 -7.73
CA ARG A 74 2.02 7.15 -7.58
C ARG A 74 1.22 7.02 -6.28
N ARG A 75 1.67 7.60 -5.15
CA ARG A 75 0.93 7.55 -3.87
C ARG A 75 -0.41 8.29 -3.91
N ILE A 76 -0.43 9.43 -4.59
CA ILE A 76 -1.67 10.20 -4.82
C ILE A 76 -2.61 9.39 -5.72
N GLU A 77 -2.09 8.80 -6.81
CA GLU A 77 -2.86 7.95 -7.74
C GLU A 77 -3.37 6.63 -7.09
N GLU A 78 -2.62 6.07 -6.13
CA GLU A 78 -3.01 4.92 -5.30
C GLU A 78 -4.01 5.29 -4.18
N GLY A 79 -4.26 6.58 -3.95
CA GLY A 79 -5.29 7.07 -3.03
C GLY A 79 -4.84 7.29 -1.58
N ALA A 80 -3.59 7.65 -1.34
CA ALA A 80 -3.20 8.24 -0.05
C ALA A 80 -4.09 9.45 0.32
N ASP A 81 -4.26 9.74 1.61
CA ASP A 81 -4.83 11.00 2.10
C ASP A 81 -3.73 12.00 2.49
N ILE A 82 -2.59 11.51 2.98
CA ILE A 82 -1.42 12.31 3.38
C ILE A 82 -0.15 11.63 2.84
N LEU A 83 0.81 12.42 2.34
CA LEU A 83 2.13 11.94 1.93
C LEU A 83 3.10 11.99 3.12
N GLY A 84 3.82 10.91 3.39
CA GLY A 84 4.92 10.89 4.36
C GLY A 84 6.30 10.96 3.71
N LEU A 85 7.27 11.62 4.35
CA LEU A 85 8.69 11.52 4.01
C LEU A 85 9.53 11.04 5.20
N GLY A 86 10.09 9.84 5.10
CA GLY A 86 11.07 9.31 6.05
C GLY A 86 12.52 9.54 5.60
N PHE A 87 13.37 10.00 6.51
CA PHE A 87 14.79 10.27 6.27
C PHE A 87 15.71 9.23 6.94
N GLN A 88 17.03 9.46 7.00
CA GLN A 88 17.97 8.47 7.51
C GLN A 88 17.96 8.43 9.05
N ALA A 89 17.56 7.29 9.62
CA ALA A 89 17.56 7.10 11.07
C ALA A 89 18.95 7.41 11.67
N GLY A 90 19.00 8.39 12.57
CA GLY A 90 20.22 8.79 13.30
C GLY A 90 21.21 9.69 12.55
N VAL A 91 20.98 10.03 11.27
CA VAL A 91 21.91 10.86 10.47
C VAL A 91 21.19 12.11 9.96
N ALA A 92 21.39 13.22 10.66
CA ALA A 92 20.71 14.48 10.39
C ALA A 92 21.13 15.12 9.04
N ASN A 93 20.16 15.36 8.15
CA ASN A 93 20.36 16.01 6.86
C ASN A 93 19.28 17.11 6.59
N PRO A 94 19.22 18.17 7.42
CA PRO A 94 18.16 19.17 7.37
C PRO A 94 18.05 19.91 6.02
N GLU A 95 19.15 20.13 5.29
CA GLU A 95 19.09 20.78 3.98
C GLU A 95 18.47 19.85 2.90
N LYS A 96 18.72 18.52 2.93
CA LYS A 96 18.04 17.57 2.04
C LYS A 96 16.54 17.51 2.37
N VAL A 97 16.17 17.50 3.66
CA VAL A 97 14.77 17.55 4.13
C VAL A 97 14.06 18.80 3.59
N LYS A 98 14.62 19.98 3.87
CA LYS A 98 14.13 21.29 3.43
C LYS A 98 13.98 21.41 1.92
N ASN A 99 14.93 20.89 1.15
CA ASN A 99 14.85 20.87 -0.31
C ASN A 99 13.75 19.92 -0.81
N PHE A 100 13.60 18.74 -0.20
CA PHE A 100 12.61 17.73 -0.63
C PHE A 100 11.18 18.10 -0.23
N VAL A 101 10.95 18.72 0.93
CA VAL A 101 9.66 19.30 1.32
C VAL A 101 9.27 20.42 0.36
N LYS A 102 10.18 21.37 0.07
CA LYS A 102 9.94 22.44 -0.92
C LYS A 102 9.70 21.93 -2.34
N LEU A 103 10.32 20.81 -2.71
CA LEU A 103 10.07 20.17 -3.99
C LEU A 103 8.63 19.64 -4.06
N ILE A 104 8.17 18.89 -3.04
CA ILE A 104 6.82 18.34 -3.05
C ILE A 104 5.75 19.44 -3.01
N LYS A 105 5.82 20.41 -2.07
CA LYS A 105 4.83 21.50 -2.00
C LYS A 105 4.85 22.47 -3.21
N ARG A 106 5.83 22.33 -4.13
CA ARG A 106 5.86 23.04 -5.42
C ARG A 106 5.21 22.23 -6.55
N GLU A 107 5.43 20.93 -6.59
CA GLU A 107 4.95 20.03 -7.65
C GLU A 107 3.54 19.46 -7.35
N PHE A 108 3.12 19.47 -6.08
CA PHE A 108 1.86 18.87 -5.61
C PHE A 108 1.18 19.76 -4.55
N ASP A 109 -0.08 20.10 -4.80
CA ASP A 109 -1.00 20.70 -3.84
C ASP A 109 -1.62 19.56 -3.00
N PHE A 110 -0.92 19.15 -1.94
CA PHE A 110 -1.26 17.94 -1.17
C PHE A 110 -0.72 17.99 0.29
N PRO A 111 -1.45 17.40 1.27
CA PRO A 111 -0.99 17.29 2.66
C PRO A 111 0.29 16.46 2.82
N LEU A 112 1.29 17.02 3.49
CA LEU A 112 2.63 16.47 3.63
C LEU A 112 3.07 16.38 5.10
N VAL A 113 3.32 15.15 5.57
CA VAL A 113 3.91 14.87 6.88
C VAL A 113 5.40 14.55 6.74
N LEU A 114 6.23 15.16 7.59
CA LEU A 114 7.62 14.75 7.78
C LEU A 114 7.70 13.68 8.86
N ASP A 115 8.35 12.54 8.59
CA ASP A 115 8.78 11.62 9.64
C ASP A 115 10.29 11.74 9.90
N SER A 116 10.60 12.36 11.04
CA SER A 116 11.93 12.35 11.64
C SER A 116 11.84 12.68 13.12
N ILE A 117 12.52 11.91 13.96
CA ILE A 117 12.71 12.24 15.39
C ILE A 117 13.78 13.32 15.61
N ILE A 118 14.51 13.74 14.57
CA ILE A 118 15.70 14.59 14.67
C ILE A 118 15.29 16.08 14.71
N PRO A 119 15.58 16.83 15.79
CA PRO A 119 15.11 18.22 15.95
C PRO A 119 15.46 19.18 14.83
N SER A 120 16.67 19.09 14.26
CA SER A 120 17.08 19.94 13.15
C SER A 120 16.33 19.65 11.85
N GLU A 121 15.96 18.39 11.60
CA GLU A 121 15.15 18.00 10.45
C GLU A 121 13.69 18.43 10.61
N ILE A 122 13.10 18.20 11.79
CA ILE A 122 11.76 18.68 12.15
C ILE A 122 11.64 20.18 11.87
N VAL A 123 12.57 20.99 12.40
CA VAL A 123 12.55 22.45 12.18
C VAL A 123 12.74 22.79 10.69
N ALA A 124 13.68 22.15 10.00
CA ALA A 124 13.97 22.46 8.59
C ALA A 124 12.84 22.05 7.63
N GLY A 125 12.07 21.00 7.94
CA GLY A 125 10.88 20.60 7.19
C GLY A 125 9.68 21.50 7.45
N VAL A 126 9.44 21.90 8.69
CA VAL A 126 8.33 22.81 9.02
C VAL A 126 8.59 24.22 8.47
N GLU A 127 9.83 24.72 8.52
CA GLU A 127 10.25 25.95 7.83
C GLU A 127 10.27 25.83 6.29
N ALA A 128 10.13 24.62 5.76
CA ALA A 128 9.99 24.34 4.33
C ALA A 128 8.53 24.16 3.87
N GLY A 129 7.57 24.04 4.80
CA GLY A 129 6.14 23.83 4.48
C GLY A 129 5.62 22.41 4.67
N ALA A 130 6.16 21.64 5.63
CA ALA A 130 5.50 20.41 6.09
C ALA A 130 4.30 20.74 7.00
N ASP A 131 3.17 20.08 6.76
CA ASP A 131 1.86 20.42 7.34
C ASP A 131 1.56 19.64 8.63
N MET A 132 2.30 18.55 8.87
CA MET A 132 2.24 17.72 10.07
C MET A 132 3.66 17.16 10.36
N VAL A 133 3.93 16.76 11.60
CA VAL A 133 5.19 16.11 11.99
C VAL A 133 5.01 14.80 12.76
N MET A 134 5.89 13.86 12.46
CA MET A 134 6.10 12.60 13.18
C MET A 134 7.62 12.50 13.47
N SER A 135 8.09 11.93 14.57
CA SER A 135 7.37 11.50 15.77
C SER A 135 7.91 12.24 17.00
N LEU A 136 7.02 12.80 17.82
CA LEU A 136 7.37 13.49 19.04
C LEU A 136 7.62 12.51 20.19
N GLU A 137 8.74 12.73 20.87
CA GLU A 137 9.24 11.88 21.95
C GLU A 137 9.96 12.73 23.03
N ALA A 138 10.21 12.14 24.18
CA ALA A 138 10.64 12.86 25.38
C ALA A 138 11.95 13.68 25.20
N GLY A 139 12.81 13.29 24.26
CA GLY A 139 14.04 13.97 23.89
C GLY A 139 13.94 15.04 22.80
N ASN A 140 12.85 15.15 22.04
CA ASN A 140 12.71 16.12 20.95
C ASN A 140 11.67 17.22 21.22
N ILE A 141 10.54 16.94 21.90
CA ILE A 141 9.41 17.87 22.12
C ILE A 141 9.87 19.29 22.48
N ARG A 142 10.61 19.46 23.58
CA ARG A 142 11.08 20.77 24.07
C ARG A 142 12.04 21.50 23.12
N LYS A 143 12.67 20.79 22.17
CA LYS A 143 13.62 21.37 21.20
C LYS A 143 12.92 21.91 19.95
N VAL A 144 11.68 21.48 19.68
CA VAL A 144 10.95 21.79 18.44
C VAL A 144 9.64 22.54 18.68
N ALA A 145 9.09 22.51 19.90
CA ALA A 145 7.78 23.08 20.25
C ALA A 145 7.50 24.47 19.67
N ASP A 146 8.41 25.43 19.88
CA ASP A 146 8.25 26.83 19.43
C ASP A 146 8.12 26.99 17.90
N LYS A 147 8.43 25.94 17.12
CA LYS A 147 8.29 25.88 15.67
C LYS A 147 7.04 25.13 15.21
N ILE A 148 6.49 24.23 16.04
CA ILE A 148 5.43 23.29 15.63
C ILE A 148 4.07 23.51 16.32
N GLN A 149 3.94 24.48 17.23
CA GLN A 149 2.68 24.85 17.92
C GLN A 149 1.44 25.10 17.03
N ARG A 150 1.62 25.24 15.71
CA ARG A 150 0.55 25.54 14.74
C ARG A 150 0.17 24.37 13.82
N ILE A 151 0.94 23.29 13.82
CA ILE A 151 0.69 22.10 12.99
C ILE A 151 0.36 20.89 13.89
N PRO A 152 -0.35 19.88 13.37
CA PRO A 152 -0.51 18.63 14.10
C PRO A 152 0.79 17.86 14.27
N ALA A 153 0.86 17.06 15.33
CA ALA A 153 2.03 16.28 15.67
C ALA A 153 1.66 14.92 16.28
N VAL A 154 2.30 13.85 15.79
CA VAL A 154 2.15 12.50 16.35
C VAL A 154 3.10 12.32 17.53
N VAL A 155 2.62 11.74 18.63
CA VAL A 155 3.39 11.48 19.86
C VAL A 155 3.54 9.97 20.09
N ILE A 156 4.75 9.52 20.39
CA ILE A 156 5.08 8.09 20.59
C ILE A 156 5.62 7.79 22.01
N PRO A 157 5.48 6.54 22.52
CA PRO A 157 6.05 6.10 23.79
C PRO A 157 7.56 5.79 23.69
N TYR A 158 8.37 6.84 23.47
CA TYR A 158 9.83 6.76 23.40
C TYR A 158 10.51 7.84 24.26
N ASP A 159 11.69 7.52 24.79
CA ASP A 159 12.61 8.48 25.43
C ASP A 159 14.04 8.28 24.90
N SER A 160 14.38 9.03 23.84
CA SER A 160 15.70 9.01 23.20
C SER A 160 16.83 9.43 24.13
N ARG A 161 16.53 10.22 25.17
CA ARG A 161 17.50 10.68 26.19
C ARG A 161 17.98 9.52 27.07
N ARG A 162 17.22 8.43 27.11
CA ARG A 162 17.48 7.21 27.90
C ARG A 162 17.68 5.96 27.05
N GLY A 163 17.46 6.04 25.74
CA GLY A 163 17.37 4.88 24.86
C GLY A 163 16.22 3.94 25.21
N PHE A 164 15.19 4.43 25.91
CA PHE A 164 14.12 3.61 26.47
C PHE A 164 12.93 3.54 25.53
N PHE A 165 12.74 2.38 24.92
CA PHE A 165 11.50 1.99 24.24
C PHE A 165 10.60 1.25 25.23
N ALA A 166 9.32 1.63 25.30
CA ALA A 166 8.30 0.85 25.99
C ALA A 166 8.14 -0.54 25.35
N ARG A 167 7.83 -1.57 26.17
CA ARG A 167 7.77 -2.99 25.73
C ARG A 167 6.47 -3.70 26.10
N ASN A 168 5.97 -3.46 27.30
CA ASN A 168 4.66 -3.91 27.77
C ASN A 168 3.62 -2.78 27.56
N VAL A 169 2.35 -3.10 27.82
CA VAL A 169 1.22 -2.19 27.60
C VAL A 169 1.27 -1.00 28.57
N GLU A 170 1.61 -1.27 29.82
CA GLU A 170 1.67 -0.31 30.92
C GLU A 170 2.75 0.77 30.66
N ASP A 171 3.94 0.37 30.20
CA ASP A 171 5.02 1.27 29.81
C ASP A 171 4.68 2.07 28.56
N LYS A 172 3.95 1.48 27.58
CA LYS A 172 3.49 2.22 26.38
C LYS A 172 2.55 3.33 26.80
N LEU A 173 1.47 3.00 27.52
CA LEU A 173 0.48 3.97 28.00
C LEU A 173 1.12 5.06 28.88
N ARG A 174 1.91 4.65 29.88
CA ARG A 174 2.59 5.56 30.82
C ARG A 174 3.55 6.52 30.13
N LEU A 175 4.35 6.06 29.17
CA LEU A 175 5.33 6.92 28.49
C LEU A 175 4.67 7.80 27.43
N LEU A 176 3.64 7.30 26.75
CA LEU A 176 2.82 8.08 25.81
C LEU A 176 2.11 9.25 26.53
N GLU A 177 1.42 8.98 27.63
CA GLU A 177 0.75 10.00 28.45
C GLU A 177 1.75 11.03 29.02
N MET A 178 2.95 10.59 29.46
CA MET A 178 4.03 11.50 29.87
C MET A 178 4.49 12.42 28.74
N ASN A 179 4.63 11.90 27.51
CA ASN A 179 5.06 12.67 26.35
C ASN A 179 3.95 13.62 25.87
N ILE A 180 2.69 13.18 25.85
CA ILE A 180 1.51 14.00 25.54
C ILE A 180 1.38 15.17 26.52
N LYS A 181 1.49 14.91 27.83
CA LYS A 181 1.50 15.95 28.87
C LYS A 181 2.63 16.96 28.66
N THR A 182 3.83 16.48 28.32
CA THR A 182 5.00 17.34 28.01
C THR A 182 4.75 18.21 26.76
N ALA A 183 4.05 17.67 25.74
CA ALA A 183 3.72 18.42 24.53
C ALA A 183 2.65 19.49 24.78
N PHE A 184 1.62 19.20 25.58
CA PHE A 184 0.63 20.19 26.02
C PHE A 184 1.25 21.29 26.90
N GLU A 185 2.15 20.96 27.82
CA GLU A 185 2.92 21.93 28.63
C GLU A 185 3.76 22.88 27.75
N HIS A 186 4.13 22.44 26.55
CA HIS A 186 4.84 23.22 25.54
C HIS A 186 3.93 23.84 24.45
N ASN A 187 2.61 23.94 24.73
CA ASN A 187 1.56 24.53 23.88
C ASN A 187 1.28 23.82 22.54
N ILE A 188 1.75 22.58 22.35
CA ILE A 188 1.41 21.78 21.16
C ILE A 188 0.02 21.17 21.40
N LYS A 189 -1.00 21.68 20.70
CA LYS A 189 -2.42 21.35 20.97
C LYS A 189 -2.97 20.21 20.10
N ASN A 190 -2.59 20.18 18.82
CA ASN A 190 -3.15 19.26 17.84
C ASN A 190 -2.35 17.95 17.87
N LEU A 191 -2.51 17.18 18.95
CA LEU A 191 -1.78 15.93 19.15
C LEU A 191 -2.55 14.74 18.56
N ILE A 192 -1.81 13.86 17.90
CA ILE A 192 -2.21 12.52 17.49
C ILE A 192 -1.38 11.54 18.33
N ALA A 193 -1.97 10.45 18.80
CA ALA A 193 -1.27 9.46 19.61
C ALA A 193 -0.93 8.21 18.80
N ASP A 194 0.29 7.70 18.96
CA ASP A 194 0.71 6.40 18.42
C ASP A 194 1.44 5.57 19.50
N PRO A 195 0.74 4.65 20.19
CA PRO A 195 1.31 3.57 21.01
C PRO A 195 2.40 2.68 20.35
N VAL A 196 2.61 2.81 19.04
CA VAL A 196 3.50 2.04 18.15
C VAL A 196 3.14 0.56 18.09
N LEU A 197 2.56 0.17 16.95
CA LEU A 197 2.30 -1.23 16.57
C LEU A 197 3.64 -1.96 16.38
N GLU A 198 3.94 -2.92 17.24
CA GLU A 198 5.13 -3.76 17.10
C GLU A 198 4.92 -4.94 16.12
N PRO A 199 6.01 -5.51 15.56
CA PRO A 199 5.98 -6.77 14.82
C PRO A 199 5.41 -7.94 15.64
N ILE A 200 5.09 -9.03 14.94
CA ILE A 200 4.62 -10.26 15.57
C ILE A 200 5.77 -10.87 16.39
N ASN A 201 5.59 -10.96 17.71
CA ASN A 201 6.55 -11.59 18.61
C ASN A 201 5.93 -12.82 19.29
N LEU A 202 6.50 -13.99 19.02
CA LEU A 202 6.02 -15.27 19.55
C LEU A 202 6.35 -15.50 21.04
N SER A 203 7.12 -14.62 21.69
CA SER A 203 7.32 -14.67 23.15
C SER A 203 6.10 -14.18 23.95
N GLY A 204 5.11 -13.58 23.29
CA GLY A 204 3.86 -13.09 23.90
C GLY A 204 3.98 -11.89 24.84
N SER A 205 5.19 -11.58 25.32
CA SER A 205 5.50 -10.49 26.25
C SER A 205 5.57 -9.09 25.64
N THR A 206 5.70 -8.98 24.31
CA THR A 206 5.64 -7.74 23.52
C THR A 206 4.95 -8.02 22.17
N GLY A 207 4.98 -7.10 21.22
CA GLY A 207 4.56 -7.38 19.84
C GLY A 207 3.15 -6.89 19.49
N THR A 208 2.67 -7.30 18.31
CA THR A 208 1.43 -6.78 17.70
C THR A 208 0.21 -6.85 18.61
N PHE A 209 -0.09 -7.99 19.23
CA PHE A 209 -1.28 -8.14 20.08
C PHE A 209 -1.23 -7.23 21.33
N GLN A 210 -0.08 -7.15 21.99
CA GLN A 210 0.11 -6.24 23.13
C GLN A 210 -0.02 -4.78 22.68
N SER A 211 0.48 -4.44 21.50
CA SER A 211 0.35 -3.09 20.95
C SER A 211 -1.11 -2.74 20.62
N LEU A 212 -1.88 -3.66 20.02
CA LEU A 212 -3.33 -3.50 19.79
C LEU A 212 -4.10 -3.30 21.10
N MET A 213 -3.73 -4.01 22.18
CA MET A 213 -4.31 -3.79 23.50
C MET A 213 -3.95 -2.39 24.07
N ALA A 214 -2.72 -1.90 23.84
CA ALA A 214 -2.34 -0.54 24.19
C ALA A 214 -3.14 0.53 23.41
N TYR A 215 -3.37 0.36 22.11
CA TYR A 215 -4.25 1.26 21.35
C TYR A 215 -5.69 1.27 21.90
N TRP A 216 -6.28 0.09 22.14
CA TRP A 216 -7.64 -0.04 22.65
C TRP A 216 -7.81 0.55 24.06
N MET A 217 -6.85 0.33 24.96
CA MET A 217 -6.84 0.97 26.28
C MET A 217 -6.71 2.49 26.14
N PHE A 218 -5.79 2.97 25.30
CA PHE A 218 -5.57 4.39 25.10
C PHE A 218 -6.82 5.12 24.56
N LYS A 219 -7.48 4.64 23.50
CA LYS A 219 -8.70 5.29 22.96
C LYS A 219 -9.83 5.37 24.01
N ARG A 220 -9.90 4.42 24.95
CA ARG A 220 -10.89 4.42 26.03
C ARG A 220 -10.55 5.36 27.20
N GLU A 221 -9.27 5.63 27.44
CA GLU A 221 -8.80 6.60 28.45
C GLU A 221 -8.68 8.03 27.90
N ARG A 222 -8.43 8.15 26.58
CA ARG A 222 -8.18 9.38 25.82
C ARG A 222 -9.03 9.43 24.53
N PRO A 223 -10.38 9.34 24.61
CA PRO A 223 -11.23 9.36 23.43
C PRO A 223 -11.10 10.65 22.61
N GLU A 224 -10.70 11.76 23.25
CA GLU A 224 -10.49 13.07 22.64
C GLU A 224 -9.22 13.17 21.77
N ILE A 225 -8.31 12.19 21.83
CA ILE A 225 -7.05 12.21 21.08
C ILE A 225 -7.14 11.22 19.91
N PRO A 226 -7.01 11.69 18.65
CA PRO A 226 -7.00 10.80 17.49
C PRO A 226 -5.80 9.86 17.51
N LEU A 227 -6.00 8.62 17.06
CA LEU A 227 -4.97 7.58 17.00
C LEU A 227 -4.40 7.43 15.58
N LEU A 228 -3.08 7.18 15.50
CA LEU A 228 -2.39 6.70 14.30
C LEU A 228 -1.85 5.29 14.53
N MET A 229 -2.02 4.39 13.56
CA MET A 229 -1.47 3.03 13.62
C MET A 229 -0.55 2.74 12.42
N GLY A 230 0.75 2.51 12.69
CA GLY A 230 1.74 2.12 11.68
C GLY A 230 1.65 0.63 11.31
N LEU A 231 1.09 0.31 10.14
CA LEU A 231 0.89 -1.08 9.70
C LEU A 231 2.21 -1.75 9.24
N CYS A 232 3.18 -0.93 8.82
CA CYS A 232 4.47 -1.31 8.26
C CYS A 232 5.26 -2.31 9.12
N ASN A 233 5.30 -2.10 10.44
CA ASN A 233 6.00 -2.96 11.40
C ASN A 233 5.49 -4.41 11.41
N VAL A 234 4.27 -4.67 10.92
CA VAL A 234 3.72 -6.01 10.77
C VAL A 234 3.80 -6.45 9.31
N ALA A 235 3.39 -5.61 8.35
CA ALA A 235 3.34 -5.95 6.93
C ALA A 235 4.73 -6.25 6.31
N GLU A 236 5.78 -5.53 6.71
CA GLU A 236 7.15 -5.81 6.24
C GLU A 236 7.77 -7.03 6.95
N LEU A 237 7.31 -7.37 8.16
CA LEU A 237 7.91 -8.36 9.06
C LEU A 237 7.08 -9.66 9.21
N ILE A 238 6.21 -9.94 8.25
CA ILE A 238 5.60 -11.25 7.99
C ILE A 238 5.81 -11.63 6.52
N ASP A 239 6.11 -12.90 6.22
CA ASP A 239 6.20 -13.38 4.84
C ASP A 239 4.83 -13.80 4.31
N ALA A 240 4.02 -12.76 4.08
CA ALA A 240 2.69 -12.84 3.55
C ALA A 240 2.39 -11.57 2.72
N ASP A 241 1.79 -11.72 1.54
CA ASP A 241 1.44 -10.60 0.66
C ASP A 241 0.64 -9.52 1.42
N SER A 242 1.13 -8.29 1.35
CA SER A 242 0.64 -7.08 2.04
C SER A 242 -0.87 -6.95 2.05
N ILE A 243 -1.49 -7.14 0.90
CA ILE A 243 -2.91 -6.97 0.61
C ILE A 243 -3.86 -7.82 1.49
N GLY A 244 -3.40 -8.93 2.07
CA GLY A 244 -4.16 -9.65 3.10
C GLY A 244 -3.93 -9.12 4.52
N VAL A 245 -2.71 -8.65 4.79
CA VAL A 245 -2.24 -8.16 6.10
C VAL A 245 -2.76 -6.75 6.38
N ASN A 246 -2.56 -5.83 5.44
CA ASN A 246 -3.07 -4.46 5.49
C ASN A 246 -4.60 -4.42 5.58
N ALA A 247 -5.30 -5.35 4.91
CA ALA A 247 -6.75 -5.50 5.03
C ALA A 247 -7.16 -5.82 6.47
N LEU A 248 -6.58 -6.87 7.07
CA LEU A 248 -6.87 -7.27 8.45
C LEU A 248 -6.50 -6.18 9.45
N LEU A 249 -5.30 -5.61 9.34
CA LEU A 249 -4.84 -4.56 10.24
C LEU A 249 -5.67 -3.28 10.14
N THR A 250 -6.16 -2.90 8.96
CA THR A 250 -7.05 -1.74 8.80
C THR A 250 -8.44 -2.01 9.38
N MET A 251 -8.93 -3.27 9.37
CA MET A 251 -10.16 -3.63 10.09
C MET A 251 -9.95 -3.57 11.60
N LEU A 252 -8.83 -4.08 12.12
CA LEU A 252 -8.48 -3.98 13.54
C LEU A 252 -8.29 -2.51 13.97
N ALA A 253 -7.70 -1.67 13.12
CA ALA A 253 -7.62 -0.23 13.33
C ALA A 253 -9.01 0.43 13.37
N ALA A 254 -9.98 -0.04 12.57
CA ALA A 254 -11.37 0.41 12.63
C ALA A 254 -12.10 -0.03 13.92
N GLU A 255 -11.90 -1.27 14.38
CA GLU A 255 -12.41 -1.77 15.67
C GLU A 255 -11.81 -1.04 16.89
N ILE A 256 -10.63 -0.43 16.71
CA ILE A 256 -9.90 0.39 17.70
C ILE A 256 -10.24 1.89 17.57
N GLU A 257 -11.07 2.28 16.59
CA GLU A 257 -11.40 3.68 16.27
C GLU A 257 -10.16 4.55 15.95
N ALA A 258 -9.16 3.97 15.27
CA ALA A 258 -7.96 4.69 14.84
C ALA A 258 -8.23 5.61 13.64
N SER A 259 -8.03 6.92 13.83
CA SER A 259 -8.24 7.98 12.84
C SER A 259 -7.33 7.87 11.60
N LEU A 260 -6.12 7.35 11.79
CA LEU A 260 -5.06 7.30 10.79
C LEU A 260 -4.43 5.89 10.74
N VAL A 261 -4.10 5.43 9.53
CA VAL A 261 -3.16 4.32 9.32
C VAL A 261 -1.97 4.81 8.51
N LEU A 262 -0.77 4.39 8.91
CA LEU A 262 0.49 4.69 8.23
C LEU A 262 0.99 3.43 7.52
N VAL A 263 1.24 3.54 6.21
CA VAL A 263 1.79 2.47 5.38
C VAL A 263 3.07 2.90 4.67
N VAL A 264 3.95 1.92 4.47
CA VAL A 264 5.17 2.02 3.67
C VAL A 264 5.11 0.98 2.57
N GLU A 265 5.96 1.11 1.55
CA GLU A 265 6.20 0.04 0.57
C GLU A 265 7.69 -0.09 0.33
N LYS A 266 8.41 -0.55 1.36
CA LYS A 266 9.86 -0.61 1.36
C LYS A 266 10.38 -1.84 0.60
N SER A 267 9.57 -2.89 0.52
CA SER A 267 9.94 -4.15 -0.14
C SER A 267 9.00 -4.53 -1.28
N VAL A 268 9.42 -5.49 -2.10
CA VAL A 268 8.65 -5.99 -3.25
C VAL A 268 7.29 -6.58 -2.80
N LYS A 269 7.21 -7.13 -1.58
CA LYS A 269 5.98 -7.73 -1.02
C LYS A 269 4.99 -6.72 -0.42
N THR A 270 5.36 -5.45 -0.33
CA THR A 270 4.50 -4.35 0.16
C THR A 270 4.16 -3.32 -0.92
N MET A 271 4.65 -3.47 -2.15
CA MET A 271 4.25 -2.62 -3.28
C MET A 271 2.73 -2.66 -3.49
N GLY A 272 2.09 -1.50 -3.44
CA GLY A 272 0.63 -1.36 -3.47
C GLY A 272 -0.05 -1.16 -2.12
N SER A 273 0.66 -1.27 -0.97
CA SER A 273 0.07 -1.08 0.38
C SER A 273 -0.74 0.21 0.54
N THR A 274 -0.38 1.26 -0.20
CA THR A 274 -1.13 2.53 -0.26
C THR A 274 -2.57 2.32 -0.72
N ALA A 275 -2.75 1.65 -1.87
CA ALA A 275 -4.07 1.34 -2.42
C ALA A 275 -4.80 0.32 -1.55
N GLU A 276 -4.11 -0.72 -1.08
CA GLU A 276 -4.68 -1.77 -0.22
C GLU A 276 -5.29 -1.21 1.06
N ALA A 277 -4.57 -0.33 1.77
CA ALA A 277 -5.04 0.31 2.99
C ALA A 277 -6.17 1.31 2.70
N LYS A 278 -6.11 2.07 1.60
CA LYS A 278 -7.19 2.98 1.20
C LYS A 278 -8.49 2.23 0.92
N ILE A 279 -8.38 1.13 0.18
CA ILE A 279 -9.45 0.18 -0.11
C ILE A 279 -10.04 -0.40 1.19
N ALA A 280 -9.19 -0.79 2.14
CA ALA A 280 -9.64 -1.32 3.42
C ALA A 280 -10.33 -0.24 4.29
N ALA A 281 -9.83 1.00 4.32
CA ALA A 281 -10.45 2.13 5.02
C ALA A 281 -11.84 2.48 4.44
N GLN A 282 -12.00 2.40 3.11
CA GLN A 282 -13.30 2.54 2.46
C GLN A 282 -14.25 1.38 2.83
N MET A 283 -13.76 0.13 2.84
CA MET A 283 -14.55 -1.03 3.29
C MET A 283 -15.03 -0.88 4.74
N ALA A 284 -14.16 -0.45 5.66
CA ALA A 284 -14.51 -0.19 7.05
C ALA A 284 -15.59 0.89 7.17
N THR A 285 -15.42 2.01 6.44
CA THR A 285 -16.40 3.12 6.42
C THR A 285 -17.79 2.66 5.98
N ILE A 286 -17.89 1.86 4.91
CA ILE A 286 -19.18 1.40 4.36
C ILE A 286 -19.77 0.26 5.20
N ALA A 287 -18.95 -0.56 5.86
CA ALA A 287 -19.39 -1.55 6.84
C ALA A 287 -20.06 -0.87 8.05
N TRP A 288 -19.40 0.14 8.62
CA TRP A 288 -19.84 0.92 9.76
C TRP A 288 -21.16 1.66 9.51
N GLU A 289 -21.21 2.50 8.47
CA GLU A 289 -22.40 3.29 8.09
C GLU A 289 -23.64 2.43 7.76
N LYS A 290 -23.46 1.13 7.50
CA LYS A 290 -24.54 0.17 7.24
C LYS A 290 -24.81 -0.81 8.38
N GLY A 291 -23.99 -0.84 9.43
CA GLY A 291 -24.10 -1.81 10.53
C GLY A 291 -23.96 -3.27 10.10
N ILE A 292 -23.10 -3.57 9.13
CA ILE A 292 -22.89 -4.93 8.58
C ILE A 292 -21.40 -5.30 8.49
N PRO A 293 -21.05 -6.60 8.46
CA PRO A 293 -19.67 -7.03 8.24
C PRO A 293 -19.07 -6.48 6.93
N PRO A 294 -17.73 -6.34 6.81
CA PRO A 294 -17.03 -5.81 5.64
C PRO A 294 -17.01 -6.82 4.47
N LYS A 295 -18.20 -7.17 3.96
CA LYS A 295 -18.43 -8.20 2.94
C LYS A 295 -19.42 -7.73 1.89
N ASP A 296 -19.08 -7.95 0.62
CA ASP A 296 -19.93 -7.71 -0.56
C ASP A 296 -20.51 -6.29 -0.68
N LEU A 297 -19.76 -5.30 -0.19
CA LEU A 297 -20.09 -3.88 -0.19
C LEU A 297 -19.90 -3.20 -1.57
N GLY A 298 -19.90 -3.96 -2.66
CA GLY A 298 -19.29 -3.57 -3.96
C GLY A 298 -17.75 -3.58 -3.91
N LEU A 299 -17.21 -3.35 -2.71
CA LEU A 299 -15.82 -3.40 -2.31
C LEU A 299 -15.38 -4.82 -1.88
N ASN A 300 -14.08 -5.16 -2.01
CA ASN A 300 -13.41 -6.41 -1.64
C ASN A 300 -11.89 -6.38 -1.91
N LEU A 301 -11.18 -7.48 -1.59
CA LEU A 301 -9.80 -7.79 -1.97
C LEU A 301 -9.67 -9.28 -2.43
N LEU A 302 -9.77 -9.64 -3.76
CA LEU A 302 -9.75 -11.03 -4.33
C LEU A 302 -9.03 -11.56 -5.69
N ILE A 303 -8.28 -10.86 -6.60
CA ILE A 303 -7.63 -11.32 -7.91
C ILE A 303 -7.47 -12.83 -8.07
N PHE A 304 -6.53 -13.42 -7.33
CA PHE A 304 -6.03 -14.75 -7.60
C PHE A 304 -7.09 -15.81 -7.18
N LYS A 305 -8.28 -15.36 -6.74
CA LYS A 305 -9.45 -16.11 -6.27
C LYS A 305 -10.78 -15.38 -6.58
N ASP A 306 -11.44 -15.72 -7.68
CA ASP A 306 -12.79 -15.20 -7.97
C ASP A 306 -13.79 -15.39 -6.81
N LYS A 307 -14.61 -14.36 -6.53
CA LYS A 307 -15.72 -14.44 -5.55
C LYS A 307 -16.73 -15.55 -5.85
N ARG A 308 -16.87 -15.91 -7.12
CA ARG A 308 -17.80 -16.91 -7.64
C ARG A 308 -17.17 -17.57 -8.86
N LYS A 309 -17.16 -18.90 -8.93
CA LYS A 309 -16.75 -19.63 -10.14
C LYS A 309 -17.78 -19.39 -11.24
N VAL A 310 -17.38 -18.75 -12.34
CA VAL A 310 -18.23 -18.60 -13.53
C VAL A 310 -18.08 -19.84 -14.41
N GLU A 311 -19.12 -20.68 -14.47
CA GLU A 311 -19.09 -21.90 -15.28
C GLU A 311 -19.49 -21.64 -16.73
N THR A 312 -18.50 -21.30 -17.56
CA THR A 312 -18.65 -21.26 -19.02
C THR A 312 -18.91 -22.66 -19.57
N ARG A 313 -20.17 -22.98 -19.88
CA ARG A 313 -20.54 -24.25 -20.52
C ARG A 313 -20.27 -24.20 -22.02
N LEU A 314 -19.37 -25.05 -22.50
CA LEU A 314 -19.17 -25.29 -23.92
C LEU A 314 -20.37 -26.08 -24.48
N ASN A 315 -20.77 -25.78 -25.71
CA ASN A 315 -21.71 -26.63 -26.45
C ASN A 315 -20.94 -27.81 -27.04
N LEU A 316 -21.19 -29.02 -26.52
CA LEU A 316 -20.49 -30.25 -26.91
C LEU A 316 -21.24 -31.07 -27.97
N ASN A 317 -22.35 -30.57 -28.52
CA ASN A 317 -23.14 -31.30 -29.51
C ASN A 317 -22.32 -31.55 -30.79
N GLY A 318 -21.98 -32.81 -31.06
CA GLY A 318 -21.14 -33.22 -32.19
C GLY A 318 -19.63 -33.08 -31.95
N ALA A 319 -19.19 -32.71 -30.75
CA ALA A 319 -17.77 -32.66 -30.42
C ALA A 319 -17.20 -34.06 -30.14
N VAL A 320 -16.05 -34.37 -30.74
CA VAL A 320 -15.25 -35.54 -30.34
C VAL A 320 -14.45 -35.16 -29.09
N ILE A 321 -14.67 -35.88 -27.99
CA ILE A 321 -13.88 -35.71 -26.77
C ILE A 321 -12.57 -36.48 -26.95
N VAL A 322 -11.45 -35.79 -26.75
CA VAL A 322 -10.09 -36.35 -26.76
C VAL A 322 -9.39 -35.93 -25.48
N GLU A 323 -8.96 -36.90 -24.68
CA GLU A 323 -8.11 -36.65 -23.51
C GLU A 323 -6.66 -36.44 -23.98
N ALA A 324 -5.99 -35.42 -23.45
CA ALA A 324 -4.60 -35.12 -23.77
C ALA A 324 -3.65 -35.99 -22.94
N ASP A 325 -2.47 -36.30 -23.48
CA ASP A 325 -1.42 -36.97 -22.71
C ASP A 325 -0.82 -35.99 -21.69
N GLU A 326 -0.95 -36.29 -20.39
CA GLU A 326 -0.43 -35.45 -19.29
C GLU A 326 1.10 -35.56 -19.10
N LYS A 327 1.81 -36.36 -19.92
CA LYS A 327 3.27 -36.45 -19.84
C LYS A 327 3.94 -35.14 -20.27
N ASN A 328 4.68 -34.54 -19.34
CA ASN A 328 5.65 -33.50 -19.63
C ASN A 328 6.71 -34.01 -20.61
N GLY A 329 6.63 -33.59 -21.88
CA GLY A 329 7.66 -33.83 -22.90
C GLY A 329 8.85 -32.88 -22.77
N GLU A 330 9.93 -33.14 -23.52
CA GLU A 330 11.01 -32.17 -23.66
C GLU A 330 10.52 -30.87 -24.32
N TYR A 331 11.05 -29.73 -23.89
CA TYR A 331 10.70 -28.44 -24.47
C TYR A 331 11.03 -28.38 -25.97
N PRO A 332 10.09 -27.92 -26.82
CA PRO A 332 10.25 -27.98 -28.26
C PRO A 332 11.34 -27.04 -28.76
N ARG A 333 12.44 -27.63 -29.21
CA ARG A 333 13.57 -26.93 -29.83
C ARG A 333 13.25 -26.57 -31.28
N ASP A 334 13.86 -25.49 -31.74
CA ASP A 334 13.64 -24.93 -33.08
C ASP A 334 14.98 -24.74 -33.80
N SER A 335 15.01 -25.17 -35.06
CA SER A 335 16.20 -25.15 -35.90
C SER A 335 16.77 -23.75 -36.16
N VAL A 336 15.93 -22.70 -36.10
CA VAL A 336 16.38 -21.33 -36.38
C VAL A 336 16.85 -20.56 -35.15
N GLY A 337 16.70 -21.09 -33.93
CA GLY A 337 17.22 -20.47 -32.70
C GLY A 337 16.33 -20.63 -31.48
N PHE A 338 16.81 -20.11 -30.35
CA PHE A 338 16.10 -20.11 -29.07
C PHE A 338 15.82 -18.68 -28.58
N PHE A 339 14.91 -18.56 -27.62
CA PHE A 339 14.57 -17.30 -26.96
C PHE A 339 14.88 -17.37 -25.46
N THR A 340 15.57 -16.35 -24.95
CA THR A 340 15.68 -16.10 -23.50
C THR A 340 14.81 -14.91 -23.15
N ILE A 341 13.81 -15.13 -22.30
CA ILE A 341 12.87 -14.11 -21.84
C ILE A 341 13.30 -13.61 -20.46
N LYS A 342 13.18 -12.31 -20.24
CA LYS A 342 13.38 -11.63 -18.96
C LYS A 342 12.29 -10.59 -18.77
N VAL A 343 11.80 -10.44 -17.55
CA VAL A 343 10.91 -9.33 -17.19
C VAL A 343 11.72 -8.22 -16.53
N ASN A 344 11.62 -7.01 -17.07
CA ASN A 344 12.29 -5.81 -16.58
C ASN A 344 11.23 -4.89 -15.96
N HIS A 345 11.01 -5.10 -14.66
CA HIS A 345 10.04 -4.33 -13.86
C HIS A 345 10.39 -2.85 -13.78
N LYS A 346 11.68 -2.48 -13.71
CA LYS A 346 12.12 -1.06 -13.63
C LYS A 346 11.72 -0.25 -14.85
N ASP A 347 11.85 -0.81 -16.05
CA ASP A 347 11.46 -0.13 -17.31
C ASP A 347 10.00 -0.41 -17.72
N GLY A 348 9.31 -1.28 -16.98
CA GLY A 348 7.96 -1.75 -17.27
C GLY A 348 7.88 -2.45 -18.63
N ARG A 349 8.75 -3.45 -18.90
CA ARG A 349 8.83 -4.18 -20.18
C ARG A 349 9.24 -5.65 -20.01
N ILE A 350 8.75 -6.50 -20.90
CA ILE A 350 9.33 -7.80 -21.23
C ILE A 350 10.50 -7.58 -22.19
N GLU A 351 11.62 -8.25 -21.94
CA GLU A 351 12.80 -8.30 -22.78
C GLU A 351 13.00 -9.72 -23.31
N VAL A 352 13.10 -9.90 -24.62
CA VAL A 352 13.16 -11.22 -25.25
C VAL A 352 14.35 -11.25 -26.20
N LEU A 353 15.40 -11.95 -25.78
CA LEU A 353 16.61 -12.15 -26.55
C LEU A 353 16.47 -13.41 -27.40
N TYR A 354 16.18 -13.23 -28.69
CA TYR A 354 16.41 -14.27 -29.68
C TYR A 354 17.93 -14.46 -29.87
N SER A 355 18.37 -15.72 -29.90
CA SER A 355 19.72 -16.14 -30.30
C SER A 355 19.62 -17.30 -31.29
N GLY A 356 20.07 -17.09 -32.53
CA GLY A 356 19.97 -18.12 -33.57
C GLY A 356 20.59 -17.72 -34.90
N VAL A 357 20.10 -18.32 -36.00
CA VAL A 357 20.64 -18.15 -37.36
C VAL A 357 20.58 -16.71 -37.89
N LYS A 358 19.78 -15.83 -37.28
CA LYS A 358 19.71 -14.37 -37.56
C LYS A 358 20.50 -13.54 -36.54
N GLY A 359 21.45 -14.14 -35.84
CA GLY A 359 22.27 -13.50 -34.80
C GLY A 359 21.51 -13.32 -33.48
N LYS A 360 21.87 -12.28 -32.73
CA LYS A 360 21.22 -11.89 -31.47
C LYS A 360 20.29 -10.71 -31.71
N ILE A 361 19.01 -10.83 -31.34
CA ILE A 361 18.00 -9.78 -31.49
C ILE A 361 17.24 -9.63 -30.19
N LEU A 362 17.37 -8.46 -29.55
CA LEU A 362 16.61 -8.12 -28.33
C LEU A 362 15.31 -7.41 -28.72
N ILE A 363 14.18 -8.07 -28.50
CA ILE A 363 12.84 -7.51 -28.69
C ILE A 363 12.33 -7.05 -27.31
N ARG A 364 11.81 -5.82 -27.23
CA ARG A 364 11.28 -5.23 -25.99
C ARG A 364 9.83 -4.81 -26.20
N GLY A 365 8.93 -5.23 -25.31
CA GLY A 365 7.51 -4.91 -25.40
C GLY A 365 6.80 -4.95 -24.04
N ARG A 366 5.53 -4.54 -24.01
CA ARG A 366 4.69 -4.61 -22.79
C ARG A 366 3.65 -5.73 -22.81
N ARG A 367 3.52 -6.41 -23.95
CA ARG A 367 2.54 -7.48 -24.19
C ARG A 367 3.18 -8.58 -25.01
N ALA A 368 2.90 -9.84 -24.67
CA ALA A 368 3.18 -11.01 -25.48
C ALA A 368 2.67 -10.79 -26.92
N SER A 369 1.47 -10.23 -27.05
CA SER A 369 0.85 -9.92 -28.34
C SER A 369 1.57 -8.88 -29.20
N SER A 370 2.40 -8.01 -28.63
CA SER A 370 3.31 -7.14 -29.39
C SER A 370 4.59 -7.87 -29.79
N ILE A 371 5.05 -8.79 -28.93
CA ILE A 371 6.35 -9.46 -29.07
C ILE A 371 6.27 -10.63 -30.03
N TYR A 372 5.29 -11.53 -29.90
CA TYR A 372 5.12 -12.64 -30.86
C TYR A 372 4.84 -12.10 -32.28
N LYS A 373 4.15 -10.96 -32.42
CA LYS A 373 3.96 -10.29 -33.71
C LYS A 373 5.27 -9.80 -34.32
N GLU A 374 6.20 -9.27 -33.51
CA GLU A 374 7.53 -8.86 -33.98
C GLU A 374 8.42 -10.07 -34.34
N ILE A 375 8.32 -11.14 -33.56
CA ILE A 375 9.01 -12.42 -33.77
C ILE A 375 8.54 -13.09 -35.07
N LEU A 376 7.23 -13.12 -35.32
CA LEU A 376 6.63 -13.59 -36.58
C LEU A 376 7.01 -12.67 -37.75
N ARG A 377 6.91 -11.34 -37.60
CA ARG A 377 7.29 -10.35 -38.63
C ARG A 377 8.75 -10.52 -39.08
N ARG A 378 9.65 -10.85 -38.16
CA ARG A 378 11.08 -11.13 -38.42
C ARG A 378 11.36 -12.60 -38.81
N ARG A 379 10.35 -13.48 -38.71
CA ARG A 379 10.45 -14.94 -38.92
C ARG A 379 11.59 -15.55 -38.08
N LEU A 380 11.57 -15.34 -36.76
CA LEU A 380 12.62 -15.81 -35.84
C LEU A 380 12.37 -17.21 -35.25
N LEU A 381 11.34 -17.90 -35.72
CA LEU A 381 10.99 -19.29 -35.39
C LEU A 381 10.49 -20.01 -36.66
N SER A 382 10.71 -21.32 -36.73
CA SER A 382 10.18 -22.21 -37.77
C SER A 382 9.16 -23.21 -37.24
N GLU A 383 9.28 -23.64 -35.98
CA GLU A 383 8.47 -24.72 -35.43
C GLU A 383 7.19 -24.22 -34.75
N LEU A 384 6.06 -24.83 -35.08
CA LEU A 384 4.76 -24.49 -34.48
C LEU A 384 4.70 -24.85 -32.99
N SER A 385 5.35 -25.95 -32.59
CA SER A 385 5.49 -26.36 -31.20
C SER A 385 6.30 -25.35 -30.38
N HIS A 386 7.40 -24.85 -30.92
CA HIS A 386 8.19 -23.77 -30.31
C HIS A 386 7.42 -22.44 -30.26
N ALA A 387 6.60 -22.13 -31.28
CA ALA A 387 5.72 -20.98 -31.26
C ALA A 387 4.62 -21.07 -30.19
N LEU A 388 4.13 -22.28 -29.87
CA LEU A 388 3.18 -22.53 -28.78
C LEU A 388 3.85 -22.42 -27.41
N TYR A 389 5.00 -23.06 -27.20
CA TYR A 389 5.83 -22.90 -25.98
C TYR A 389 6.17 -21.43 -25.74
N LEU A 390 6.64 -20.72 -26.76
CA LEU A 390 6.94 -19.30 -26.69
C LEU A 390 5.67 -18.48 -26.41
N GLY A 391 4.50 -18.88 -26.90
CA GLY A 391 3.22 -18.29 -26.54
C GLY A 391 2.91 -18.39 -25.04
N VAL A 392 3.16 -19.55 -24.44
CA VAL A 392 3.01 -19.79 -22.99
C VAL A 392 4.01 -18.96 -22.19
N GLU A 393 5.30 -19.01 -22.53
CA GLU A 393 6.36 -18.29 -21.82
C GLU A 393 6.25 -16.77 -21.97
N LEU A 394 5.84 -16.25 -23.14
CA LEU A 394 5.52 -14.83 -23.31
C LEU A 394 4.26 -14.42 -22.54
N GLY A 395 3.24 -15.29 -22.47
CA GLY A 395 2.04 -15.07 -21.66
C GLY A 395 2.38 -14.96 -20.17
N LYS A 396 3.16 -15.91 -19.65
CA LYS A 396 3.75 -15.85 -18.31
C LYS A 396 4.55 -14.56 -18.11
N ALA A 397 5.37 -14.13 -19.07
CA ALA A 397 6.14 -12.91 -18.94
C ALA A 397 5.28 -11.63 -18.97
N GLU A 398 4.15 -11.62 -19.68
CA GLU A 398 3.15 -10.54 -19.63
C GLU A 398 2.43 -10.50 -18.28
N ASP A 399 1.99 -11.65 -17.76
CA ASP A 399 1.32 -11.71 -16.46
C ASP A 399 2.26 -11.47 -15.28
N ALA A 400 3.53 -11.86 -15.38
CA ALA A 400 4.56 -11.50 -14.39
C ALA A 400 4.78 -9.99 -14.37
N LEU A 401 4.94 -9.36 -15.55
CA LEU A 401 5.06 -7.90 -15.67
C LEU A 401 3.81 -7.16 -15.14
N ARG A 402 2.62 -7.75 -15.25
CA ARG A 402 1.37 -7.21 -14.69
C ARG A 402 1.25 -7.38 -13.17
N THR A 403 1.82 -8.44 -12.60
CA THR A 403 1.65 -8.82 -11.18
C THR A 403 2.87 -8.54 -10.31
N GLY A 404 3.93 -7.94 -10.87
CA GLY A 404 5.18 -7.66 -10.16
C GLY A 404 6.01 -8.91 -9.81
N LYS A 405 5.52 -10.11 -10.13
CA LYS A 405 6.18 -11.37 -9.80
C LYS A 405 7.52 -11.54 -10.52
N SER A 406 8.42 -12.29 -9.90
CA SER A 406 9.58 -12.85 -10.58
C SER A 406 9.12 -13.76 -11.72
N TYR A 407 9.63 -13.50 -12.92
CA TYR A 407 9.56 -14.44 -14.03
C TYR A 407 10.88 -15.19 -14.12
N VAL A 408 10.81 -16.52 -14.05
CA VAL A 408 11.86 -17.41 -14.53
C VAL A 408 11.23 -18.23 -15.66
N GLN A 409 11.96 -18.38 -16.76
CA GLN A 409 11.52 -19.20 -17.90
C GLN A 409 11.41 -20.66 -17.44
N GLU A 410 10.40 -21.37 -17.93
CA GLU A 410 10.10 -22.78 -17.59
C GLU A 410 9.61 -23.05 -16.14
N GLU A 411 9.75 -22.13 -15.20
CA GLU A 411 9.15 -22.23 -13.85
C GLU A 411 7.67 -21.80 -13.81
N SER A 412 6.90 -22.22 -12.80
CA SER A 412 5.51 -21.77 -12.64
C SER A 412 5.44 -20.32 -12.15
N LEU A 413 4.69 -19.48 -12.84
CA LEU A 413 4.43 -18.09 -12.42
C LEU A 413 3.49 -18.00 -11.20
N PHE A 414 2.57 -18.95 -11.09
CA PHE A 414 1.48 -18.91 -10.11
C PHE A 414 1.40 -20.22 -9.32
N GLU A 415 2.24 -20.33 -8.29
CA GLU A 415 1.75 -20.93 -7.05
C GLU A 415 0.62 -20.06 -6.47
N GLN A 416 -0.42 -20.69 -5.93
CA GLN A 416 -1.71 -20.04 -5.71
C GLN A 416 -1.84 -19.32 -4.36
N THR A 417 -2.28 -18.05 -4.35
CA THR A 417 -3.25 -17.43 -3.40
C THR A 417 -3.44 -15.92 -3.71
N ARG A 418 -4.51 -15.27 -3.17
CA ARG A 418 -4.68 -13.79 -2.88
C ARG A 418 -5.42 -12.80 -3.89
N PRO A 419 -5.27 -11.42 -3.95
CA PRO A 419 -6.42 -10.46 -3.99
C PRO A 419 -6.48 -9.25 -5.01
N ILE A 420 -7.64 -8.53 -5.15
CA ILE A 420 -8.08 -7.47 -6.14
C ILE A 420 -8.56 -6.19 -5.47
N ASP A 421 -8.13 -5.10 -6.08
CA ASP A 421 -8.79 -3.80 -6.14
C ASP A 421 -10.30 -3.74 -6.54
N ILE A 422 -10.88 -2.57 -6.22
CA ILE A 422 -12.29 -2.20 -6.19
C ILE A 422 -12.52 -0.67 -6.26
N SER A 423 -11.49 0.11 -6.55
CA SER A 423 -11.46 1.59 -6.50
C SER A 423 -12.42 2.27 -7.51
N LYS A 424 -13.66 2.52 -7.08
CA LYS A 424 -14.57 3.61 -7.49
C LYS A 424 -15.65 3.69 -6.41
#